data_AF-A0AA86J4S1-F1
#
_entry.id   AF-A0AA86J4S1-F1
#
_cell.length_a   1.000
_cell.length_b   1.000
_cell.length_c   1.000
_cell.angle_alpha   90.00
_cell.angle_beta   90.00
_cell.angle_gamma   90.00
#
_symmetry.space_group_name_H-M   'P 1'
#
loop_
_entity.id
_entity.type
_entity.pdbx_description
1 polymer ?
#
loop_
_entity_poly.entity_id
_entity_poly.type
_entity_poly.pdbx_seq_one_letter_code
_entity_poly.pdbx_strand_id
1 'polypeptide(L)'
;MAEEGVSKTIIADRLGHTDLQNVDVYFEASPRIVDNIDKAMGYALAPLSRAFMGRLIEDEQHSTQKGKTGSRIIDFRSAATPLGNCMGCGKQCAFDKPVACYTCFKFEPWLDAPHEKVLARLESERARFSADERMATVNDDAICAVREVIAECKHINEARKGERCV
;
A
#
# COMPACT_ATOMS: atom_id res chain seq x y z
N MET A 1 7.39 -23.18 20.21
CA MET A 1 8.01 -23.22 21.57
C MET A 1 7.40 -22.21 22.54
N ALA A 2 6.99 -21.00 22.11
CA ALA A 2 6.15 -20.12 22.93
C ALA A 2 4.65 -20.52 22.95
N GLU A 3 4.26 -21.50 22.14
CA GLU A 3 2.86 -21.89 21.91
C GLU A 3 2.38 -23.08 22.77
N GLU A 4 3.25 -23.75 23.52
CA GLU A 4 2.88 -24.98 24.26
C GLU A 4 2.70 -24.78 25.78
N GLY A 5 2.42 -23.56 26.24
CA GLY A 5 2.17 -23.33 27.68
C GLY A 5 3.35 -23.66 28.58
N VAL A 6 4.56 -23.69 28.02
CA VAL A 6 5.80 -23.94 28.77
C VAL A 6 6.08 -22.71 29.64
N SER A 7 6.15 -22.93 30.95
CA SER A 7 6.45 -21.91 31.95
C SER A 7 7.68 -21.09 31.57
N LYS A 8 7.58 -19.75 31.72
CA LYS A 8 8.64 -18.77 31.41
C LYS A 8 10.03 -19.18 31.92
N THR A 9 10.09 -19.90 33.04
CA THR A 9 11.32 -20.44 33.65
C THR A 9 12.08 -21.45 32.80
N ILE A 10 11.41 -22.31 32.02
CA ILE A 10 12.06 -23.39 31.26
C ILE A 10 12.77 -22.85 29.99
N ILE A 11 12.29 -21.73 29.44
CA ILE A 11 12.88 -21.12 28.24
C ILE A 11 14.09 -20.25 28.62
N ALA A 12 14.04 -19.54 29.76
CA ALA A 12 15.17 -18.76 30.26
C ALA A 12 16.40 -19.62 30.55
N ASP A 13 16.18 -20.81 31.12
CA ASP A 13 17.24 -21.78 31.45
C ASP A 13 17.94 -22.33 30.18
N ARG A 14 17.18 -22.59 29.11
CA ARG A 14 17.74 -23.08 27.82
C ARG A 14 18.52 -22.03 27.03
N LEU A 15 18.28 -20.74 27.28
CA LEU A 15 18.93 -19.63 26.58
C LEU A 15 20.11 -19.03 27.35
N GLY A 16 20.45 -19.58 28.53
CA GLY A 16 21.62 -19.16 29.30
C GLY A 16 21.50 -17.76 29.91
N HIS A 17 20.27 -17.28 30.15
CA HIS A 17 20.01 -15.98 30.75
C HIS A 17 19.57 -16.14 32.21
N THR A 18 20.29 -15.47 33.12
CA THR A 18 20.05 -15.53 34.59
C THR A 18 18.93 -14.59 35.08
N ASP A 19 18.31 -13.81 34.18
CA ASP A 19 17.28 -12.82 34.54
C ASP A 19 16.09 -12.84 33.56
N LEU A 20 14.89 -12.66 34.12
CA LEU A 20 13.59 -12.67 33.44
C LEU A 20 13.13 -11.26 33.01
N GLN A 21 13.83 -10.18 33.39
CA GLN A 21 13.43 -8.81 33.04
C GLN A 21 13.35 -8.54 31.52
N ASN A 22 14.08 -9.30 30.69
CA ASN A 22 14.09 -9.12 29.24
C ASN A 22 13.16 -10.07 28.46
N VAL A 23 12.47 -10.99 29.14
CA VAL A 23 11.56 -11.95 28.48
C VAL A 23 10.24 -11.29 28.06
N ASP A 24 9.80 -10.25 28.78
CA ASP A 24 8.56 -9.54 28.49
C ASP A 24 8.62 -8.72 27.19
N VAL A 25 9.81 -8.25 26.78
CA VAL A 25 10.05 -7.57 25.49
C VAL A 25 9.76 -8.50 24.29
N TYR A 26 9.90 -9.82 24.46
CA TYR A 26 9.56 -10.80 23.43
C TYR A 26 8.08 -11.24 23.46
N PHE A 27 7.36 -10.94 24.55
CA PHE A 27 5.97 -11.34 24.73
C PHE A 27 4.97 -10.27 24.25
N GLU A 28 5.38 -9.00 24.23
CA GLU A 28 4.51 -7.85 23.91
C GLU A 28 4.00 -7.81 22.46
N ALA A 29 4.64 -8.52 21.53
CA ALA A 29 4.21 -8.61 20.13
C ALA A 29 3.72 -10.02 19.75
N SER A 30 3.10 -10.76 20.69
CA SER A 30 2.40 -11.99 20.32
C SER A 30 1.35 -11.69 19.24
N PRO A 31 1.21 -12.51 18.18
CA PRO A 31 0.18 -12.32 17.13
C PRO A 31 -1.22 -12.15 17.72
N ARG A 32 -1.52 -12.81 18.84
CA ARG A 32 -2.79 -12.69 19.56
C ARG A 32 -3.02 -11.28 20.15
N ILE A 33 -1.96 -10.60 20.58
CA ILE A 33 -2.02 -9.24 21.11
C ILE A 33 -2.24 -8.26 19.95
N VAL A 34 -1.52 -8.44 18.84
CA VAL A 34 -1.68 -7.63 17.62
C VAL A 34 -3.11 -7.75 17.07
N ASP A 35 -3.64 -8.97 16.93
CA ASP A 35 -5.03 -9.22 16.52
C ASP A 35 -6.07 -8.51 17.41
N ASN A 36 -5.82 -8.45 18.71
CA ASN A 36 -6.72 -7.80 19.65
C ASN A 36 -6.64 -6.27 19.53
N ILE A 37 -5.46 -5.72 19.28
CA ILE A 37 -5.26 -4.28 19.02
C ILE A 37 -5.96 -3.91 17.71
N ASP A 38 -5.76 -4.68 16.63
CA ASP A 38 -6.38 -4.44 15.33
C ASP A 38 -7.91 -4.50 15.41
N LYS A 39 -8.48 -5.46 16.18
CA LYS A 39 -9.93 -5.52 16.42
C LYS A 39 -10.46 -4.34 17.24
N ALA A 40 -9.70 -3.89 18.24
CA ALA A 40 -10.13 -2.81 19.12
C ALA A 40 -10.05 -1.43 18.46
N MET A 41 -9.02 -1.21 17.64
CA MET A 41 -8.70 0.10 17.07
C MET A 41 -9.02 0.22 15.58
N GLY A 42 -9.16 -0.90 14.87
CA GLY A 42 -9.33 -0.93 13.41
C GLY A 42 -10.50 -0.09 12.92
N TYR A 43 -11.66 -0.15 13.58
CA TYR A 43 -12.82 0.67 13.18
C TYR A 43 -12.59 2.18 13.38
N ALA A 44 -11.91 2.57 14.47
CA ALA A 44 -11.64 3.98 14.76
C ALA A 44 -10.56 4.57 13.85
N LEU A 45 -9.59 3.75 13.43
CA LEU A 45 -8.51 4.15 12.55
C LEU A 45 -8.86 4.00 11.06
N ALA A 46 -9.82 3.16 10.69
CA ALA A 46 -10.19 2.88 9.31
C ALA A 46 -10.48 4.15 8.46
N PRO A 47 -11.21 5.17 8.96
CA PRO A 47 -11.42 6.41 8.20
C PRO A 47 -10.15 7.25 7.99
N LEU A 48 -9.12 7.03 8.82
CA LEU A 48 -7.83 7.73 8.78
C LEU A 48 -6.76 6.93 8.02
N SER A 49 -6.87 5.61 7.99
CA SER A 49 -5.94 4.71 7.31
C SER A 49 -6.25 4.64 5.80
N ARG A 50 -5.80 5.63 5.05
CA ARG A 50 -5.78 5.57 3.58
C ARG A 50 -4.54 4.85 3.09
N ALA A 51 -4.71 3.90 2.17
CA ALA A 51 -3.58 3.24 1.51
C ALA A 51 -2.94 4.16 0.45
N PHE A 52 -3.73 5.00 -0.20
CA PHE A 52 -3.22 6.01 -1.13
C PHE A 52 -2.80 7.29 -0.39
N MET A 53 -1.52 7.61 -0.47
CA MET A 53 -0.92 8.79 0.20
C MET A 53 -0.51 9.91 -0.77
N GLY A 54 -0.73 9.72 -2.07
CA GLY A 54 -0.34 10.67 -3.11
C GLY A 54 -1.36 11.79 -3.33
N ARG A 55 -1.25 12.46 -4.49
CA ARG A 55 -2.18 13.52 -4.91
C ARG A 55 -2.57 13.35 -6.37
N LEU A 56 -3.86 13.27 -6.68
CA LEU A 56 -4.33 13.21 -8.07
C LEU A 56 -4.05 14.53 -8.79
N ILE A 57 -3.68 14.43 -10.06
CA ILE A 57 -3.47 15.55 -10.98
C ILE A 57 -4.20 15.28 -12.29
N GLU A 58 -4.53 16.33 -13.03
CA GLU A 58 -5.27 16.17 -14.30
C GLU A 58 -4.39 15.50 -15.36
N ASP A 59 -3.18 16.03 -15.53
CA ASP A 59 -2.24 15.62 -16.56
C ASP A 59 -0.81 16.00 -16.17
N GLU A 60 0.13 15.77 -17.10
CA GLU A 60 1.54 16.07 -16.89
C GLU A 60 1.83 17.55 -16.58
N GLN A 61 1.06 18.50 -17.11
CA GLN A 61 1.27 19.93 -16.89
C GLN A 61 0.99 20.33 -15.44
N HIS A 62 0.13 19.56 -14.78
CA HIS A 62 -0.22 19.72 -13.38
C HIS A 62 0.72 18.98 -12.42
N SER A 63 1.68 18.21 -12.94
CA SER A 63 2.69 17.54 -12.12
C SER A 63 3.68 18.52 -11.52
N THR A 64 4.20 18.20 -10.32
CA THR A 64 5.24 19.01 -9.67
C THR A 64 6.49 19.15 -10.54
N GLN A 65 6.79 18.16 -11.38
CA GLN A 65 7.99 18.14 -12.23
C GLN A 65 7.73 18.60 -13.68
N LYS A 66 6.51 19.05 -14.04
CA LYS A 66 6.10 19.67 -15.33
C LYS A 66 6.88 19.19 -16.56
N GLY A 67 6.81 17.89 -16.89
CA GLY A 67 7.44 17.34 -18.09
C GLY A 67 8.92 16.94 -17.97
N LYS A 68 9.53 17.02 -16.77
CA LYS A 68 10.92 16.57 -16.56
C LYS A 68 11.07 15.10 -16.91
N THR A 69 12.06 14.80 -17.76
CA THR A 69 12.38 13.44 -18.18
C THR A 69 12.60 12.53 -16.97
N GLY A 70 11.96 11.37 -16.97
CA GLY A 70 12.06 10.37 -15.90
C GLY A 70 11.16 10.64 -14.68
N SER A 71 10.30 11.65 -14.73
CA SER A 71 9.23 11.83 -13.73
C SER A 71 8.01 10.95 -14.02
N ARG A 72 7.71 10.63 -15.30
CA ARG A 72 6.58 9.79 -15.69
C ARG A 72 6.73 8.37 -15.14
N ILE A 73 5.64 7.84 -14.60
CA ILE A 73 5.49 6.45 -14.17
C ILE A 73 4.67 5.73 -15.24
N ILE A 74 5.23 4.69 -15.83
CA ILE A 74 4.62 3.91 -16.92
C ILE A 74 4.67 2.45 -16.50
N ASP A 75 3.57 1.72 -16.71
CA ASP A 75 3.53 0.27 -16.48
C ASP A 75 3.45 -0.49 -17.80
N PHE A 76 4.61 -0.76 -18.40
CA PHE A 76 4.68 -1.50 -19.67
C PHE A 76 4.03 -2.90 -19.61
N ARG A 77 3.71 -3.44 -18.43
CA ARG A 77 3.01 -4.71 -18.25
C ARG A 77 1.48 -4.59 -18.45
N SER A 78 0.90 -3.42 -18.19
CA SER A 78 -0.55 -3.20 -18.24
C SER A 78 -0.97 -2.16 -19.28
N ALA A 79 -0.17 -1.11 -19.50
CA ALA A 79 -0.42 -0.08 -20.50
C ALA A 79 0.87 0.62 -20.94
N ALA A 80 1.00 0.91 -22.24
CA ALA A 80 2.09 1.75 -22.75
C ALA A 80 1.88 3.26 -22.47
N THR A 81 0.77 3.63 -21.81
CA THR A 81 0.44 5.01 -21.44
C THR A 81 0.91 5.31 -20.01
N PRO A 82 1.39 6.54 -19.72
CA PRO A 82 1.72 6.93 -18.35
C PRO A 82 0.51 6.84 -17.41
N LEU A 83 0.81 6.47 -16.17
CA LEU A 83 -0.16 6.38 -15.07
C LEU A 83 -0.13 7.63 -14.18
N GLY A 84 0.96 8.40 -14.25
CA GLY A 84 1.20 9.50 -13.34
C GLY A 84 2.62 10.02 -13.43
N ASN A 85 2.95 10.94 -12.53
CA ASN A 85 4.30 11.44 -12.31
C ASN A 85 4.79 11.10 -10.89
N CYS A 86 6.11 11.16 -10.69
CA CYS A 86 6.76 11.16 -9.40
C CYS A 86 7.28 12.56 -9.08
N MET A 87 6.80 13.14 -7.99
CA MET A 87 7.21 14.45 -7.48
C MET A 87 8.73 14.51 -7.23
N GLY A 88 9.37 13.39 -6.87
CA GLY A 88 10.80 13.30 -6.62
C GLY A 88 11.68 13.09 -7.87
N CYS A 89 11.09 13.08 -9.08
CA CYS A 89 11.77 12.67 -10.31
C CYS A 89 12.31 11.23 -10.18
N GLY A 90 11.50 10.24 -10.58
CA GLY A 90 11.69 8.81 -10.28
C GLY A 90 13.00 8.15 -10.76
N LYS A 91 13.91 8.86 -11.44
CA LYS A 91 15.20 8.35 -11.95
C LYS A 91 16.06 7.63 -10.91
N GLN A 92 16.07 8.10 -9.67
CA GLN A 92 16.88 7.51 -8.58
C GLN A 92 16.06 6.64 -7.61
N CYS A 93 14.78 6.40 -7.92
CA CYS A 93 13.92 5.57 -7.09
C CYS A 93 14.01 4.10 -7.52
N ALA A 94 14.43 3.25 -6.60
CA ALA A 94 14.64 1.81 -6.80
C ALA A 94 13.41 0.94 -6.45
N PHE A 95 12.31 1.53 -5.99
CA PHE A 95 11.07 0.80 -5.69
C PHE A 95 10.40 0.27 -6.97
N ASP A 96 9.63 -0.81 -6.84
CA ASP A 96 8.93 -1.45 -7.96
C ASP A 96 7.83 -0.53 -8.50
N LYS A 97 8.06 0.01 -9.70
CA LYS A 97 7.10 0.88 -10.39
C LYS A 97 6.20 0.04 -11.30
N PRO A 98 4.89 0.32 -11.35
CA PRO A 98 4.19 1.37 -10.61
C PRO A 98 3.67 0.92 -9.22
N VAL A 99 3.84 -0.35 -8.84
CA VAL A 99 3.12 -0.97 -7.71
C VAL A 99 3.36 -0.20 -6.42
N ALA A 100 4.63 0.04 -6.08
CA ALA A 100 5.02 0.81 -4.91
C ALA A 100 4.74 2.32 -5.03
N CYS A 101 4.39 2.82 -6.22
CA CYS A 101 4.02 4.23 -6.37
C CYS A 101 2.63 4.52 -5.78
N TYR A 102 1.68 3.59 -5.84
CA TYR A 102 0.33 3.85 -5.33
C TYR A 102 0.29 4.09 -3.82
N THR A 103 1.21 3.51 -3.06
CA THR A 103 1.36 3.79 -1.62
C THR A 103 2.39 4.88 -1.34
N CYS A 104 3.05 5.45 -2.36
CA CYS A 104 4.07 6.48 -2.16
C CYS A 104 3.45 7.88 -2.11
N PHE A 105 3.72 8.65 -1.06
CA PHE A 105 3.28 10.05 -0.93
C PHE A 105 3.78 11.00 -2.02
N LYS A 106 4.78 10.58 -2.83
CA LYS A 106 5.33 11.35 -3.95
C LYS A 106 4.65 11.05 -5.28
N PHE A 107 3.67 10.16 -5.30
CA PHE A 107 3.00 9.76 -6.53
C PHE A 107 1.88 10.75 -6.89
N GLU A 108 1.89 11.15 -8.15
CA GLU A 108 0.92 12.06 -8.75
C GLU A 108 0.16 11.33 -9.87
N PRO A 109 -0.82 10.46 -9.56
CA PRO A 109 -1.62 9.75 -10.56
C PRO A 109 -2.45 10.71 -11.41
N TRP A 110 -2.65 10.37 -12.69
CA TRP A 110 -3.44 11.17 -13.62
C TRP A 110 -4.91 10.77 -13.60
N LEU A 111 -5.83 11.73 -13.63
CA LEU A 111 -7.28 11.47 -13.57
C LEU A 111 -7.77 10.49 -14.66
N ASP A 112 -7.24 10.61 -15.87
CA ASP A 112 -7.66 9.82 -17.03
C ASP A 112 -6.70 8.64 -17.34
N ALA A 113 -5.77 8.33 -16.44
CA ALA A 113 -4.89 7.17 -16.61
C ALA A 113 -5.64 5.84 -16.40
N PRO A 114 -5.22 4.75 -17.08
CA PRO A 114 -5.90 3.45 -17.02
C PRO A 114 -5.55 2.66 -15.74
N HIS A 115 -5.85 3.23 -14.57
CA HIS A 115 -5.58 2.62 -13.26
C HIS A 115 -6.26 1.26 -13.10
N GLU A 116 -7.42 1.06 -13.72
CA GLU A 116 -8.16 -0.21 -13.73
C GLU A 116 -7.33 -1.37 -14.31
N LYS A 117 -6.46 -1.09 -15.29
CA LYS A 117 -5.59 -2.14 -15.87
C LYS A 117 -4.52 -2.59 -14.89
N VAL A 118 -4.02 -1.68 -14.05
CA VAL A 118 -3.08 -2.01 -12.98
C VAL A 118 -3.80 -2.83 -11.91
N LEU A 119 -5.01 -2.42 -11.51
CA LEU A 119 -5.82 -3.16 -10.54
C LEU A 119 -6.08 -4.60 -11.00
N ALA A 120 -6.58 -4.77 -12.22
CA ALA A 120 -6.88 -6.09 -12.77
C ALA A 120 -5.64 -6.99 -12.84
N ARG A 121 -4.47 -6.43 -13.15
CA ARG A 121 -3.20 -7.17 -13.13
C ARG A 121 -2.85 -7.61 -11.71
N LEU A 122 -2.91 -6.71 -10.73
CA LEU A 122 -2.57 -7.03 -9.34
C LEU A 122 -3.54 -8.05 -8.72
N GLU A 123 -4.84 -7.93 -9.01
CA GLU A 123 -5.84 -8.90 -8.56
C GLU A 123 -5.62 -10.29 -9.19
N SER A 124 -5.24 -10.34 -10.48
CA SER A 124 -4.87 -11.60 -11.12
C SER A 124 -3.59 -12.21 -10.52
N GLU A 125 -2.57 -11.40 -10.23
CA GLU A 125 -1.35 -11.83 -9.56
C GLU A 125 -1.64 -12.39 -8.16
N ARG A 126 -2.44 -11.69 -7.37
CA ARG A 126 -2.91 -12.15 -6.05
C ARG A 126 -3.65 -13.50 -6.16
N ALA A 127 -4.56 -13.64 -7.11
CA ALA A 127 -5.33 -14.88 -7.31
C ALA A 127 -4.45 -16.07 -7.71
N ARG A 128 -3.37 -15.84 -8.46
CA ARG A 128 -2.41 -16.89 -8.85
C ARG A 128 -1.67 -17.48 -7.64
N PHE A 129 -1.46 -16.70 -6.60
CA PHE A 129 -0.83 -17.13 -5.36
C PHE A 129 -1.85 -17.56 -4.29
N SER A 130 -3.09 -17.88 -4.66
CA SER A 130 -4.16 -18.25 -3.71
C SER A 130 -3.83 -19.42 -2.77
N ALA A 131 -2.87 -20.29 -3.13
CA ALA A 131 -2.40 -21.39 -2.28
C ALA A 131 -1.35 -20.96 -1.24
N ASP A 132 -0.73 -19.78 -1.40
CA ASP A 132 0.27 -19.21 -0.48
C ASP A 132 -0.19 -17.81 -0.06
N GLU A 133 -0.86 -17.74 1.09
CA GLU A 133 -1.42 -16.49 1.62
C GLU A 133 -0.37 -15.41 1.82
N ARG A 134 0.85 -15.79 2.23
CA ARG A 134 1.94 -14.84 2.41
C ARG A 134 2.36 -14.20 1.09
N MET A 135 2.39 -14.97 0.00
CA MET A 135 2.70 -14.45 -1.33
C MET A 135 1.51 -13.68 -1.94
N ALA A 136 0.29 -14.14 -1.72
CA ALA A 136 -0.92 -13.47 -2.21
C ALA A 136 -1.07 -12.05 -1.65
N THR A 137 -0.74 -11.85 -0.37
CA THR A 137 -0.99 -10.59 0.35
C THR A 137 0.10 -9.53 0.16
N VAL A 138 1.22 -9.85 -0.51
CA VAL A 138 2.38 -8.94 -0.68
C VAL A 138 1.99 -7.56 -1.22
N ASN A 139 0.98 -7.50 -2.09
CA ASN A 139 0.55 -6.28 -2.76
C ASN A 139 -0.83 -5.78 -2.31
N ASP A 140 -1.38 -6.25 -1.18
CA ASP A 140 -2.73 -5.89 -0.74
C ASP A 140 -2.87 -4.38 -0.49
N ASP A 141 -1.87 -3.74 0.13
CA ASP A 141 -1.85 -2.28 0.32
C ASP A 141 -1.84 -1.53 -1.02
N ALA A 142 -1.07 -2.02 -2.00
CA ALA A 142 -1.05 -1.42 -3.33
C ALA A 142 -2.41 -1.59 -4.04
N ILE A 143 -3.05 -2.76 -3.91
CA ILE A 143 -4.39 -3.02 -4.45
C ILE A 143 -5.41 -2.07 -3.82
N CYS A 144 -5.39 -1.90 -2.49
CA CYS A 144 -6.24 -0.94 -1.79
C CYS A 144 -6.00 0.49 -2.27
N ALA A 145 -4.74 0.91 -2.38
CA ALA A 145 -4.38 2.25 -2.86
C ALA A 145 -4.83 2.50 -4.31
N VAL A 146 -4.72 1.50 -5.21
CA VAL A 146 -5.22 1.63 -6.58
C VAL A 146 -6.74 1.79 -6.60
N ARG A 147 -7.48 1.04 -5.77
CA ARG A 147 -8.94 1.17 -5.63
C ARG A 147 -9.33 2.56 -5.13
N GLU A 148 -8.62 3.09 -4.15
CA GLU A 148 -8.82 4.46 -3.66
C GLU A 148 -8.61 5.50 -4.77
N VAL A 149 -7.52 5.39 -5.55
CA VAL A 149 -7.25 6.28 -6.68
C VAL A 149 -8.39 6.23 -7.71
N ILE A 150 -8.84 5.04 -8.09
CA ILE A 150 -9.96 4.87 -9.05
C ILE A 150 -11.24 5.52 -8.51
N ALA A 151 -11.55 5.32 -7.23
CA ALA A 151 -12.74 5.92 -6.61
C ALA A 151 -12.65 7.45 -6.58
N GLU A 152 -11.48 8.01 -6.26
CA GLU A 152 -11.25 9.45 -6.23
C GLU A 152 -11.30 10.07 -7.64
N CYS A 153 -10.71 9.41 -8.66
CA CYS A 153 -10.84 9.81 -10.06
C CYS A 153 -12.32 9.90 -10.48
N LYS A 154 -13.12 8.87 -10.16
CA LYS A 154 -14.55 8.83 -10.49
C LYS A 154 -15.31 9.96 -9.83
N HIS A 155 -15.10 10.18 -8.53
CA HIS A 155 -15.75 11.26 -7.78
C HIS A 155 -15.47 12.64 -8.40
N ILE A 156 -14.20 12.93 -8.73
CA ILE A 156 -13.81 14.20 -9.38
C ILE A 156 -14.45 14.34 -10.76
N ASN A 157 -14.44 13.27 -11.56
CA ASN A 157 -15.01 13.29 -12.91
C ASN A 157 -16.53 13.43 -12.91
N GLU A 158 -17.22 12.89 -11.91
CA GLU A 158 -18.66 13.05 -11.72
C GLU A 158 -19.02 14.47 -11.29
N ALA A 159 -18.28 15.06 -10.33
CA ALA A 159 -18.48 16.44 -9.92
C ALA A 159 -18.36 17.42 -11.10
N ARG A 160 -17.32 17.26 -11.94
CA ARG A 160 -17.12 18.07 -13.17
C ARG A 160 -18.24 17.93 -14.20
N LYS A 161 -18.84 16.75 -14.31
CA LYS A 161 -19.99 16.53 -15.21
C LYS A 161 -21.24 17.24 -14.69
N GLY A 162 -21.43 17.27 -13.36
CA GLY A 162 -22.53 18.00 -12.73
C GLY A 162 -22.43 19.51 -12.96
N GLU A 163 -21.24 20.09 -12.79
CA GLU A 163 -20.98 21.53 -12.97
C GLU A 163 -21.15 22.02 -14.41
N ARG A 164 -20.87 21.16 -15.39
CA ARG A 164 -21.03 21.47 -16.83
C ARG A 164 -22.47 21.39 -17.35
N CYS A 165 -23.37 20.80 -16.59
CA CYS A 165 -24.79 20.64 -16.96
C CYS A 165 -25.71 21.71 -16.36
N VAL A 166 -25.15 22.66 -15.59
CA VAL A 166 -25.83 23.84 -15.02
C VAL A 166 -25.45 25.07 -15.84
#